data_AF-A0AAN6I0G5-F1
#
_entry.id   AF-A0AAN6I0G5-F1
#
_cell.length_a   1.000
_cell.length_b   1.000
_cell.length_c   1.000
_cell.angle_alpha   90.00
_cell.angle_beta   90.00
_cell.angle_gamma   90.00
#
_symmetry.space_group_name_H-M   'P 1'
#
loop_
_entity.id
_entity.type
_entity.pdbx_description
1 polymer ?
#
loop_
_entity_poly.entity_id
_entity_poly.type
_entity_poly.pdbx_seq_one_letter_code
_entity_poly.pdbx_strand_id
1 'polypeptide(L)'
;MSKQIKQLGDDVWKTKVEKVNSELFTLTYGSIVAQLCRDFNNNYEEVNAQTYKMGYNIGVRLIDEFLQKTQLSRCSSFRDTAEIVSKVGFKMFLNVVPNITNWTSDMTTFSLILTENPLADFVELPDDGKAAKELWYSNILCGVLRGALEMVQLDCEVGFISDVLRGDETTELRVRLVQVLKEEIPAGEE
;
A
#
# COMPACT_ATOMS: atom_id res chain seq x y z
N MET A 1 -15.33 7.79 16.41
CA MET A 1 -14.81 6.95 15.32
C MET A 1 -13.39 7.35 14.88
N SER A 2 -13.19 8.39 14.06
CA SER A 2 -11.86 8.77 13.52
C SER A 2 -10.74 8.95 14.58
N LYS A 3 -11.00 9.60 15.72
CA LYS A 3 -10.04 9.70 16.84
C LYS A 3 -9.72 8.36 17.50
N GLN A 4 -10.71 7.47 17.63
CA GLN A 4 -10.53 6.15 18.23
C GLN A 4 -9.73 5.22 17.30
N ILE A 5 -9.95 5.30 15.98
CA ILE A 5 -9.17 4.56 14.98
C ILE A 5 -7.70 5.00 15.00
N LYS A 6 -7.45 6.31 15.10
CA LYS A 6 -6.09 6.83 15.24
C LYS A 6 -5.39 6.33 16.51
N GLN A 7 -6.09 6.38 17.65
CA GLN A 7 -5.57 5.85 18.91
C GLN A 7 -5.24 4.36 18.82
N LEU A 8 -6.13 3.57 18.19
CA LEU A 8 -5.87 2.15 17.94
C LEU A 8 -4.58 1.93 17.12
N GLY A 9 -4.38 2.70 16.06
CA GLY A 9 -3.15 2.63 15.25
C GLY A 9 -1.90 2.94 16.08
N ASP A 10 -1.94 3.99 16.90
CA ASP A 10 -0.84 4.38 17.78
C ASP A 10 -0.54 3.31 18.85
N ASP A 11 -1.58 2.71 19.43
CA ASP A 11 -1.45 1.69 20.48
C ASP A 11 -0.90 0.37 19.92
N VAL A 12 -1.40 -0.08 18.77
CA VAL A 12 -0.91 -1.29 18.09
C VAL A 12 0.55 -1.11 17.71
N TRP A 13 0.93 0.03 17.12
CA TRP A 13 2.31 0.34 16.78
C TRP A 13 3.24 0.32 18.01
N LYS A 14 2.78 0.77 19.17
CA LYS A 14 3.61 0.81 20.39
C LYS A 14 3.73 -0.54 21.09
N THR A 15 2.68 -1.35 21.07
CA THR A 15 2.55 -2.48 22.00
C THR A 15 2.54 -3.86 21.35
N LYS A 16 2.20 -3.98 20.07
CA LYS A 16 1.94 -5.27 19.40
C LYS A 16 2.81 -5.54 18.18
N VAL A 17 3.71 -4.63 17.80
CA VAL A 17 4.54 -4.75 16.60
C VAL A 17 6.01 -4.82 17.00
N GLU A 18 6.68 -5.90 16.58
CA GLU A 18 8.13 -6.00 16.63
C GLU A 18 8.72 -5.10 15.54
N LYS A 19 9.73 -4.32 15.88
CA LYS A 19 10.29 -3.29 15.01
C LYS A 19 11.70 -3.64 14.61
N VAL A 20 12.00 -3.37 13.35
CA VAL A 20 13.35 -3.40 12.80
C VAL A 20 13.77 -1.98 12.44
N ASN A 21 15.07 -1.77 12.23
CA ASN A 21 15.58 -0.48 11.76
C ASN A 21 14.97 -0.18 10.37
N SER A 22 14.41 1.03 10.19
CA SER A 22 13.80 1.46 8.93
C SER A 22 14.81 1.50 7.78
N GLU A 23 16.04 1.93 8.03
CA GLU A 23 17.09 2.01 7.00
C GLU A 23 17.45 0.62 6.46
N LEU A 24 17.44 -0.41 7.31
CA LEU A 24 17.65 -1.79 6.87
C LEU A 24 16.57 -2.20 5.86
N PHE A 25 15.31 -1.85 6.13
CA PHE A 25 14.21 -2.13 5.22
C PHE A 25 14.33 -1.31 3.93
N THR A 26 14.61 -0.01 4.02
CA THR A 26 14.80 0.88 2.87
C THR A 26 15.92 0.43 1.95
N LEU A 27 17.08 0.06 2.50
CA LEU A 27 18.23 -0.45 1.73
C LEU A 27 17.97 -1.82 1.11
N THR A 28 17.24 -2.69 1.83
CA THR A 28 16.82 -4.00 1.29
C THR A 28 15.89 -3.80 0.10
N TYR A 29 14.90 -2.92 0.23
CA TYR A 29 13.99 -2.59 -0.86
C TYR A 29 14.70 -1.95 -2.05
N GLY A 30 15.58 -0.98 -1.81
CA GLY A 30 16.39 -0.34 -2.86
C GLY A 30 17.27 -1.35 -3.60
N SER A 31 17.84 -2.33 -2.90
CA SER A 31 18.61 -3.42 -3.52
C SER A 31 17.75 -4.29 -4.44
N ILE A 32 16.50 -4.58 -4.04
CA ILE A 32 15.55 -5.33 -4.86
C ILE A 32 15.22 -4.54 -6.13
N VAL A 33 14.84 -3.26 -6.00
CA VAL A 33 14.50 -2.42 -7.17
C VAL A 33 15.69 -2.28 -8.10
N ALA A 34 16.89 -2.00 -7.57
CA ALA A 34 18.12 -1.89 -8.36
C ALA A 34 18.51 -3.22 -9.04
N GLN A 35 18.22 -4.37 -8.42
CA GLN A 35 18.41 -5.68 -9.05
C GLN A 35 17.42 -5.88 -10.20
N LEU A 36 16.12 -5.60 -9.99
CA LEU A 36 15.11 -5.72 -11.03
C LEU A 36 15.39 -4.82 -12.24
N CYS A 37 15.83 -3.57 -12.01
CA CYS A 37 16.23 -2.68 -13.11
C CYS A 37 17.36 -3.30 -13.95
N ARG A 38 18.34 -3.94 -13.32
CA ARG A 38 19.43 -4.64 -14.03
C ARG A 38 18.94 -5.86 -14.79
N ASP A 39 18.10 -6.68 -14.15
CA ASP A 39 17.58 -7.93 -14.73
C ASP A 39 16.66 -7.68 -15.94
N PHE A 40 15.89 -6.58 -15.91
CA PHE A 40 15.02 -6.18 -17.02
C PHE A 40 15.64 -5.15 -17.97
N ASN A 41 16.97 -4.95 -17.93
CA ASN A 41 17.69 -4.03 -18.81
C ASN A 41 17.08 -2.60 -18.84
N ASN A 42 16.69 -2.08 -17.68
CA ASN A 42 16.00 -0.79 -17.50
C ASN A 42 14.66 -0.68 -18.25
N ASN A 43 13.98 -1.79 -18.48
CA ASN A 43 12.55 -1.78 -18.83
C ASN A 43 11.72 -1.54 -17.56
N TYR A 44 11.38 -0.28 -17.31
CA TYR A 44 10.70 0.15 -16.09
C TYR A 44 9.24 -0.33 -15.98
N GLU A 45 8.57 -0.60 -17.11
CA GLU A 45 7.23 -1.19 -17.10
C GLU A 45 7.23 -2.60 -16.50
N GLU A 46 8.20 -3.43 -16.88
CA GLU A 46 8.38 -4.77 -16.33
C GLU A 46 8.80 -4.72 -14.85
N VAL A 47 9.66 -3.77 -14.47
CA VAL A 47 10.02 -3.53 -13.05
C VAL A 47 8.78 -3.17 -12.24
N ASN A 48 7.92 -2.29 -12.75
CA ASN A 48 6.67 -1.90 -12.09
C ASN A 48 5.72 -3.10 -11.96
N ALA A 49 5.56 -3.90 -13.01
CA ALA A 49 4.71 -5.09 -12.98
C ALA A 49 5.21 -6.11 -11.94
N GLN A 50 6.52 -6.32 -11.88
CA GLN A 50 7.12 -7.27 -10.95
C GLN A 50 7.05 -6.77 -9.50
N THR A 51 7.35 -5.49 -9.24
CA THR A 51 7.23 -4.88 -7.90
C THR A 51 5.78 -4.89 -7.41
N TYR A 52 4.82 -4.61 -8.29
CA TYR A 52 3.39 -4.74 -7.99
C TYR A 52 3.00 -6.16 -7.61
N LYS A 53 3.43 -7.15 -8.40
CA LYS A 53 3.16 -8.58 -8.15
C LYS A 53 3.77 -9.06 -6.83
N MET A 54 5.00 -8.66 -6.53
CA MET A 54 5.63 -8.93 -5.24
C MET A 54 4.81 -8.33 -4.10
N GLY A 55 4.37 -7.08 -4.25
CA GLY A 55 3.51 -6.40 -3.28
C GLY A 55 2.21 -7.15 -3.04
N TYR A 56 1.53 -7.60 -4.10
CA TYR A 56 0.29 -8.36 -4.00
C TYR A 56 0.46 -9.63 -3.15
N ASN A 57 1.49 -10.43 -3.44
CA ASN A 57 1.77 -11.66 -2.68
C ASN A 57 2.10 -11.38 -1.20
N ILE A 58 2.76 -10.25 -0.92
CA ILE A 58 3.02 -9.79 0.46
C ILE A 58 1.69 -9.40 1.11
N GLY A 59 0.86 -8.59 0.45
CA GLY A 59 -0.42 -8.11 0.96
C GLY A 59 -1.38 -9.23 1.35
N VAL A 60 -1.46 -10.28 0.51
CA VAL A 60 -2.26 -11.49 0.78
C VAL A 60 -1.86 -12.18 2.09
N ARG A 61 -0.58 -12.13 2.48
CA ARG A 61 -0.09 -12.73 3.73
C ARG A 61 -0.12 -11.76 4.91
N LEU A 62 0.09 -10.48 4.63
CA LEU A 62 0.20 -9.42 5.63
C LEU A 62 -1.13 -9.13 6.33
N ILE A 63 -2.25 -9.32 5.62
CA ILE A 63 -3.59 -9.06 6.13
C ILE A 63 -3.95 -9.91 7.36
N ASP A 64 -3.49 -11.16 7.42
CA ASP A 64 -3.77 -12.05 8.56
C ASP A 64 -3.15 -11.52 9.86
N GLU A 65 -1.89 -11.09 9.79
CA GLU A 65 -1.19 -10.47 10.92
C GLU A 65 -1.88 -9.15 11.32
N PHE A 66 -2.29 -8.35 10.33
CA PHE A 66 -3.01 -7.10 10.56
C PHE A 66 -4.31 -7.35 11.34
N LEU A 67 -5.14 -8.29 10.90
CA LEU A 67 -6.41 -8.63 11.56
C LEU A 67 -6.17 -9.21 12.97
N GLN A 68 -5.16 -10.07 13.13
CA GLN A 68 -4.84 -10.67 14.43
C GLN A 68 -4.42 -9.62 15.47
N LYS A 69 -3.57 -8.67 15.08
CA LYS A 69 -3.04 -7.66 16.01
C LYS A 69 -4.03 -6.55 16.31
N THR A 70 -4.81 -6.14 15.31
CA THR A 70 -5.80 -5.05 15.45
C THR A 70 -7.12 -5.50 16.05
N GLN A 71 -7.48 -6.79 15.91
CA GLN A 71 -8.77 -7.36 16.34
C GLN A 71 -9.97 -6.58 15.78
N LEU A 72 -9.83 -6.01 14.59
CA LEU A 72 -10.89 -5.27 13.93
C LEU A 72 -11.92 -6.23 13.33
N SER A 73 -13.20 -5.87 13.43
CA SER A 73 -14.27 -6.53 12.68
C SER A 73 -14.29 -6.05 11.23
N ARG A 74 -15.03 -6.77 10.37
CA ARG A 74 -15.23 -6.38 8.96
C ARG A 74 -15.74 -4.93 8.88
N CYS A 75 -15.18 -4.16 7.95
CA CYS A 75 -15.56 -2.76 7.72
C CYS A 75 -16.96 -2.68 7.12
N SER A 76 -17.75 -1.71 7.57
CA SER A 76 -19.14 -1.49 7.11
C SER A 76 -19.23 -0.70 5.80
N SER A 77 -18.25 0.16 5.52
CA SER A 77 -18.22 0.98 4.30
C SER A 77 -16.80 1.12 3.78
N PHE A 78 -16.67 1.41 2.48
CA PHE A 78 -15.35 1.65 1.87
C PHE A 78 -14.65 2.89 2.46
N ARG A 79 -15.43 3.84 2.98
CA ARG A 79 -14.91 4.97 3.74
C ARG A 79 -14.25 4.54 5.05
N ASP A 80 -14.86 3.59 5.77
CA ASP A 80 -14.26 3.03 6.98
C ASP A 80 -12.97 2.27 6.64
N THR A 81 -12.96 1.53 5.52
CA THR A 81 -11.77 0.86 5.01
C THR A 81 -10.64 1.85 4.73
N ALA A 82 -10.92 2.97 4.06
CA ALA A 82 -9.91 4.01 3.79
C ALA A 82 -9.29 4.57 5.09
N GLU A 83 -10.13 4.84 6.09
CA GLU A 83 -9.71 5.32 7.41
C GLU A 83 -8.83 4.31 8.14
N ILE A 84 -9.18 3.02 8.10
CA ILE A 84 -8.41 1.94 8.70
C ILE A 84 -7.08 1.74 7.99
N VAL A 85 -7.07 1.74 6.65
CA VAL A 85 -5.84 1.62 5.84
C VAL A 85 -4.88 2.76 6.19
N SER A 86 -5.34 4.01 6.16
CA SER A 86 -4.51 5.18 6.47
C SER A 86 -4.03 5.22 7.92
N LYS A 87 -4.95 5.14 8.89
CA LYS A 87 -4.64 5.45 10.31
C LYS A 87 -4.14 4.26 11.10
N VAL A 88 -4.43 3.04 10.65
CA VAL A 88 -4.01 1.80 11.33
C VAL A 88 -3.02 1.05 10.46
N GLY A 89 -3.34 0.74 9.20
CA GLY A 89 -2.47 -0.06 8.32
C GLY A 89 -1.10 0.57 8.09
N PHE A 90 -1.06 1.76 7.48
CA PHE A 90 0.19 2.49 7.26
C PHE A 90 0.92 2.81 8.57
N LYS A 91 0.17 3.15 9.63
CA LYS A 91 0.77 3.45 10.94
C LYS A 91 1.45 2.22 11.54
N MET A 92 0.83 1.06 11.42
CA MET A 92 1.28 -0.19 12.00
C MET A 92 2.50 -0.78 11.28
N PHE A 93 2.62 -0.59 9.97
CA PHE A 93 3.71 -1.20 9.20
C PHE A 93 4.84 -0.23 8.85
N LEU A 94 4.52 1.05 8.63
CA LEU A 94 5.47 2.05 8.13
C LEU A 94 5.59 3.28 9.03
N ASN A 95 4.86 3.33 10.16
CA ASN A 95 4.80 4.46 11.09
C ASN A 95 4.27 5.79 10.49
N VAL A 96 3.79 5.78 9.25
CA VAL A 96 3.25 6.96 8.55
C VAL A 96 1.73 6.97 8.57
N VAL A 97 1.11 8.14 8.37
CA VAL A 97 -0.35 8.28 8.27
C VAL A 97 -0.67 9.11 7.03
N PRO A 98 -0.95 8.48 5.88
CA PRO A 98 -1.28 9.20 4.66
C PRO A 98 -2.62 9.94 4.80
N ASN A 99 -2.74 11.11 4.18
CA ASN A 99 -4.00 11.86 4.19
C ASN A 99 -4.97 11.30 3.15
N ILE A 100 -6.23 11.10 3.54
CA ILE A 100 -7.27 10.63 2.63
C ILE A 100 -7.93 11.84 1.97
N THR A 101 -7.87 11.93 0.64
CA THR A 101 -8.42 13.04 -0.15
C THR A 101 -9.11 12.53 -1.42
N ASN A 102 -9.57 13.45 -2.27
CA ASN A 102 -10.05 13.17 -3.64
C ASN A 102 -11.12 12.07 -3.74
N TRP A 103 -12.06 12.06 -2.78
CA TRP A 103 -13.21 11.19 -2.85
C TRP A 103 -14.07 11.50 -4.06
N THR A 104 -14.45 10.45 -4.76
CA THR A 104 -15.44 10.48 -5.83
C THR A 104 -16.86 10.54 -5.25
N SER A 105 -17.80 11.13 -5.98
CA SER A 105 -19.18 11.35 -5.48
C SER A 105 -19.94 10.07 -5.20
N ASP A 106 -19.57 8.96 -5.84
CA ASP A 106 -20.10 7.61 -5.64
C ASP A 106 -19.43 6.86 -4.49
N MET A 107 -18.42 7.47 -3.84
CA MET A 107 -17.67 6.91 -2.72
C MET A 107 -16.97 5.58 -3.03
N THR A 108 -16.64 5.33 -4.31
CA THR A 108 -15.94 4.12 -4.75
C THR A 108 -14.43 4.34 -4.89
N THR A 109 -13.99 5.59 -4.98
CA THR A 109 -12.58 5.93 -5.19
C THR A 109 -12.13 7.03 -4.24
N PHE A 110 -10.94 6.87 -3.67
CA PHE A 110 -10.25 7.88 -2.86
C PHE A 110 -8.76 7.88 -3.16
N SER A 111 -8.07 8.91 -2.68
CA SER A 111 -6.62 9.03 -2.77
C SER A 111 -5.97 9.03 -1.39
N LEU A 112 -4.79 8.43 -1.31
CA LEU A 112 -3.89 8.46 -0.17
C LEU A 112 -2.69 9.33 -0.54
N ILE A 113 -2.56 10.46 0.14
CA ILE A 113 -1.42 11.37 -0.02
C ILE A 113 -0.37 11.01 1.02
N LEU A 114 0.78 10.51 0.57
CA LEU A 114 1.92 10.21 1.42
C LEU A 114 2.73 11.49 1.58
N THR A 115 2.73 12.06 2.78
CA THR A 115 3.58 13.22 3.11
C THR A 115 5.05 12.82 3.27
N GLU A 116 5.27 11.60 3.75
CA GLU A 116 6.59 11.01 3.94
C GLU A 116 6.51 9.56 3.44
N ASN A 117 7.45 9.18 2.56
CA ASN A 117 7.55 7.83 2.03
C ASN A 117 8.86 7.19 2.50
N PRO A 118 8.85 6.37 3.57
CA PRO A 118 10.07 5.84 4.18
C PRO A 118 10.87 4.92 3.24
N LEU A 119 10.26 4.43 2.15
CA LEU A 119 10.95 3.64 1.14
C LEU A 119 11.84 4.51 0.24
N ALA A 120 11.52 5.79 0.10
CA ALA A 120 12.11 6.71 -0.86
C ALA A 120 13.11 7.69 -0.24
N ASP A 121 13.33 7.67 1.08
CA ASP A 121 14.12 8.69 1.81
C ASP A 121 15.56 8.90 1.30
N PHE A 122 16.18 7.90 0.67
CA PHE A 122 17.56 7.96 0.15
C PHE A 122 17.66 7.65 -1.34
N VAL A 123 16.56 7.85 -2.07
CA VAL A 123 16.43 7.39 -3.44
C VAL A 123 16.52 8.56 -4.40
N GLU A 124 17.43 8.45 -5.36
CA GLU A 124 17.45 9.27 -6.56
C GLU A 124 17.23 8.34 -7.76
N LEU A 125 16.32 8.73 -8.65
CA LEU A 125 16.08 7.95 -9.87
C LEU A 125 17.27 8.10 -10.83
N PRO A 126 17.60 7.06 -11.62
CA PRO A 126 18.61 7.17 -12.65
C PRO A 126 18.33 8.33 -13.63
N ASP A 127 19.38 9.09 -13.98
CA ASP A 127 19.30 10.19 -14.95
C ASP A 127 19.41 9.69 -16.40
N ASP A 128 18.59 8.69 -16.75
CA ASP A 128 18.52 8.13 -18.11
C ASP A 128 17.35 8.71 -18.93
N GLY A 129 16.63 9.69 -18.35
CA GLY A 129 15.47 10.36 -18.93
C GLY A 129 14.19 9.53 -19.00
N LYS A 130 14.24 8.24 -18.67
CA LYS A 130 13.11 7.30 -18.69
C LYS A 130 12.62 6.97 -17.28
N ALA A 131 13.53 6.78 -16.33
CA ALA A 131 13.19 6.40 -14.97
C ALA A 131 12.17 7.38 -14.34
N ALA A 132 12.38 8.69 -14.47
CA ALA A 132 11.46 9.71 -13.95
C ALA A 132 10.07 9.71 -14.63
N LYS A 133 9.91 9.06 -15.78
CA LYS A 133 8.65 9.00 -16.54
C LYS A 133 7.92 7.67 -16.40
N GLU A 134 8.66 6.59 -16.16
CA GLU A 134 8.12 5.24 -16.23
C GLU A 134 8.18 4.53 -14.88
N LEU A 135 9.23 4.73 -14.07
CA LEU A 135 9.42 3.96 -12.84
C LEU A 135 8.56 4.51 -11.70
N TRP A 136 7.74 3.64 -11.11
CA TRP A 136 7.06 3.87 -9.85
C TRP A 136 7.85 3.16 -8.75
N TYR A 137 8.81 3.87 -8.16
CA TYR A 137 9.77 3.23 -7.25
C TYR A 137 9.08 2.50 -6.10
N SER A 138 7.97 3.02 -5.56
CA SER A 138 7.21 2.41 -4.46
C SER A 138 5.98 1.62 -4.93
N ASN A 139 5.95 1.10 -6.16
CA ASN A 139 4.81 0.33 -6.69
C ASN A 139 4.45 -0.92 -5.88
N ILE A 140 5.40 -1.43 -5.09
CA ILE A 140 5.15 -2.49 -4.12
C ILE A 140 4.00 -2.15 -3.16
N LEU A 141 3.84 -0.88 -2.77
CA LEU A 141 2.76 -0.43 -1.88
C LEU A 141 1.39 -0.62 -2.52
N CYS A 142 1.27 -0.35 -3.82
CA CYS A 142 0.03 -0.56 -4.57
C CYS A 142 -0.34 -2.05 -4.59
N GLY A 143 0.65 -2.91 -4.83
CA GLY A 143 0.48 -4.35 -4.76
C GLY A 143 0.00 -4.81 -3.37
N VAL A 144 0.68 -4.36 -2.30
CA VAL A 144 0.32 -4.73 -0.91
C VAL A 144 -1.12 -4.33 -0.61
N LEU A 145 -1.52 -3.11 -0.98
CA LEU A 145 -2.89 -2.63 -0.76
C LEU A 145 -3.91 -3.50 -1.52
N ARG A 146 -3.66 -3.80 -2.80
CA ARG A 146 -4.56 -4.66 -3.58
C ARG A 146 -4.68 -6.05 -2.95
N GLY A 147 -3.56 -6.71 -2.66
CA GLY A 147 -3.58 -8.07 -2.10
C GLY A 147 -4.27 -8.13 -0.75
N ALA A 148 -4.04 -7.13 0.12
CA ALA A 148 -4.69 -7.07 1.42
C ALA A 148 -6.20 -6.80 1.33
N LEU A 149 -6.63 -5.91 0.43
CA LEU A 149 -8.04 -5.58 0.23
C LEU A 149 -8.82 -6.74 -0.40
N GLU A 150 -8.20 -7.47 -1.33
CA GLU A 150 -8.81 -8.63 -1.97
C GLU A 150 -9.14 -9.75 -0.96
N MET A 151 -8.25 -9.98 0.01
CA MET A 151 -8.46 -10.97 1.08
C MET A 151 -9.59 -10.61 2.05
N VAL A 152 -10.01 -9.34 2.08
CA VAL A 152 -11.22 -8.89 2.79
C VAL A 152 -12.37 -8.61 1.82
N GLN A 153 -12.35 -9.25 0.65
CA GLN A 153 -13.40 -9.27 -0.38
C GLN A 153 -13.65 -7.93 -1.06
N LEU A 154 -12.67 -7.03 -1.04
CA LEU A 154 -12.73 -5.76 -1.74
C LEU A 154 -11.81 -5.84 -2.95
N ASP A 155 -12.38 -6.09 -4.12
CA ASP A 155 -11.64 -6.04 -5.37
C ASP A 155 -11.36 -4.57 -5.71
N CYS A 156 -10.10 -4.17 -5.58
CA CYS A 156 -9.68 -2.78 -5.71
C CYS A 156 -8.55 -2.64 -6.74
N GLU A 157 -8.68 -1.62 -7.58
CA GLU A 157 -7.56 -1.11 -8.37
C GLU A 157 -6.79 -0.09 -7.55
N VAL A 158 -5.48 -0.30 -7.47
CA VAL A 158 -4.55 0.58 -6.75
C VAL A 158 -3.41 0.96 -7.67
N GLY A 159 -3.12 2.25 -7.77
CA GLY A 159 -2.03 2.76 -8.60
C GLY A 159 -1.56 4.15 -8.17
N PHE A 160 -0.37 4.53 -8.61
CA PHE A 160 0.15 5.89 -8.43
C PHE A 160 -0.52 6.87 -9.40
N ILE A 161 -0.74 8.10 -8.92
CA ILE A 161 -1.14 9.24 -9.73
C ILE A 161 0.03 10.21 -9.89
N SER A 162 0.78 10.43 -8.81
CA SER A 162 1.96 11.31 -8.77
C SER A 162 2.98 10.79 -7.77
N ASP A 163 4.26 11.13 -7.97
CA ASP A 163 5.34 10.76 -7.08
C ASP A 163 6.44 11.83 -7.03
N VAL A 164 6.87 12.21 -5.82
CA VAL A 164 7.93 13.20 -5.60
C VAL A 164 9.25 12.79 -6.25
N LEU A 165 9.53 11.48 -6.33
CA LEU A 165 10.72 10.95 -7.00
C LEU A 165 10.74 11.25 -8.51
N ARG A 166 9.57 11.48 -9.10
CA ARG A 166 9.38 11.82 -10.51
C ARG A 166 9.30 13.33 -10.76
N GLY A 167 9.42 14.13 -9.70
CA GLY A 167 9.36 15.60 -9.75
C GLY A 167 7.99 16.20 -9.47
N ASP A 168 7.01 15.41 -9.02
CA ASP A 168 5.70 15.91 -8.61
C ASP A 168 5.75 16.56 -7.21
N GLU A 169 4.74 17.37 -6.87
CA GLU A 169 4.67 18.06 -5.57
C GLU A 169 4.39 17.10 -4.40
N THR A 170 3.63 16.04 -4.64
CA THR A 170 3.22 15.08 -3.61
C THR A 170 3.15 13.66 -4.18
N THR A 171 3.32 12.66 -3.32
CA THR A 171 3.08 11.27 -3.69
C THR A 171 1.62 10.90 -3.43
N GLU A 172 0.90 10.56 -4.49
CA GLU A 172 -0.53 10.22 -4.45
C GLU A 172 -0.76 8.78 -4.94
N LEU A 173 -1.38 7.96 -4.09
CA LEU A 173 -1.91 6.64 -4.46
C LEU A 173 -3.42 6.74 -4.60
N ARG A 174 -3.96 6.23 -5.70
CA ARG A 174 -5.40 6.13 -5.90
C ARG A 174 -5.88 4.72 -5.67
N VAL A 175 -6.95 4.58 -4.91
CA VAL A 175 -7.61 3.31 -4.59
C VAL A 175 -9.05 3.39 -5.08
N ARG A 176 -9.42 2.50 -6.01
CA ARG A 176 -10.76 2.40 -6.61
C ARG A 176 -11.35 1.03 -6.35
N LEU A 177 -12.49 1.00 -5.66
CA LEU A 177 -13.32 -0.20 -5.49
C LEU A 177 -13.97 -0.55 -6.83
N VAL A 178 -13.67 -1.75 -7.33
CA VAL A 178 -14.26 -2.30 -8.55
C VAL A 178 -15.54 -3.04 -8.21
N GLN A 179 -15.46 -3.96 -7.24
CA GLN A 179 -16.59 -4.77 -6.79
C GLN A 179 -16.33 -5.36 -5.40
N VAL A 180 -17.41 -5.79 -4.74
CA VAL A 180 -17.33 -6.58 -3.52
C VAL A 180 -17.46 -8.05 -3.91
N LEU A 181 -16.43 -8.84 -3.61
CA LEU A 181 -16.38 -10.27 -3.93
C LEU A 181 -17.38 -11.03 -3.05
N LYS A 182 -18.12 -11.96 -3.65
CA LYS A 182 -19.02 -12.85 -2.89
C LYS A 182 -18.23 -14.02 -2.34
N GLU A 183 -18.51 -14.40 -1.09
CA GLU A 183 -18.10 -15.69 -0.54
C GLU A 183 -18.79 -16.80 -1.36
N GLU A 184 -18.04 -17.50 -2.22
CA GLU A 184 -18.49 -18.78 -2.73
C GLU A 184 -18.34 -19.80 -1.60
N ILE A 185 -19.46 -20.13 -0.96
CA ILE A 185 -19.54 -21.27 -0.06
C ILE A 185 -19.41 -22.51 -0.95
N PRO A 186 -18.39 -23.38 -0.78
CA PRO A 186 -18.34 -24.62 -1.53
C PRO A 186 -19.63 -25.40 -1.28
N ALA A 187 -20.32 -25.78 -2.35
CA ALA A 187 -21.51 -26.62 -2.25
C ALA A 187 -21.09 -28.01 -1.75
N GLY A 188 -21.18 -28.23 -0.44
CA GLY A 188 -20.96 -29.55 0.15
C GLY A 188 -20.52 -29.49 1.60
N GLU A 189 -21.50 -29.38 2.50
CA GLU A 189 -21.57 -30.09 3.78
C GLU A 189 -22.97 -29.85 4.38
N GLU A 190 -23.96 -30.61 3.88
CA GLU A 190 -25.13 -31.04 4.65
C GLU A 190 -24.83 -32.43 5.24
#